data_AF-A0A127B8M0-F1
#
_entry.id   AF-A0A127B8M0-F1
#
_cell.length_a   1.000
_cell.length_b   1.000
_cell.length_c   1.000
_cell.angle_alpha   90.00
_cell.angle_beta   90.00
_cell.angle_gamma   90.00
#
_symmetry.space_group_name_H-M   'P 1'
#
loop_
_entity.id
_entity.type
_entity.pdbx_description
1 polymer ?
#
loop_
_entity_poly.entity_id
_entity_poly.type
_entity_poly.pdbx_seq_one_letter_code
_entity_poly.pdbx_strand_id
1 'polypeptide(L)'
;MILEKLERYPPRYGPEWGSGGIFGLRYHNDTLYFTLAFEGEAHFITSDSHKVYEFELVGPRPTSGGDTYNAVEVIDEFIYFGGWVHAPAKFRGKAQGNATIDFSHKHSHVHEYDTSNGRVRLVWKESLHHPERWVGEVSEILYNPYTDELLLCREDGHENLGVYSLDRHNGKIRRLNDRPSPKATQVHDVAFFGIGKNYTRGLEEVHALDMVTEKWERFSLGSSVDGGNYLEPHLGAMASINNRAFAFVRGGVFVGNPFNEEEFRFVRLFDFYTFYAPFRVNALPFGGGVLIGFNAHHDAYYRPRSEEELRYYTFTNTIVGPSVLVYVIPPMVKIVGIFGARITSLEKVGDKIIVATSNTPNTGALDATPFDTGHRDFIILDHAVIKESPPVRFTVPLRFPSEAMKLDAGTFGGIPLDGYRSPRLIINASKNNKLRIYEYDLALPLSDATYDEFDIKKGRNVIDLSSFSGIVSFKLEKEDFKGLAKIELR
;
A
#
# COMPACT_ATOMS: atom_id res chain seq x y z
N MET A 1 3.78 16.20 25.65
CA MET A 1 3.58 16.38 24.20
C MET A 1 2.88 15.14 23.64
N ILE A 2 1.99 15.21 22.64
CA ILE A 2 1.26 14.02 22.11
C ILE A 2 2.21 12.89 21.71
N LEU A 3 3.34 13.23 21.08
CA LEU A 3 4.34 12.26 20.63
C LEU A 3 4.99 11.45 21.77
N GLU A 4 5.02 11.97 23.00
CA GLU A 4 5.57 11.28 24.18
C GLU A 4 4.64 10.18 24.71
N LYS A 5 3.39 10.17 24.25
CA LYS A 5 2.38 9.14 24.60
C LYS A 5 2.37 7.97 23.61
N LEU A 6 3.22 8.01 22.58
CA LEU A 6 3.32 6.93 21.61
C LEU A 6 4.15 5.78 22.19
N GLU A 7 3.51 4.63 22.36
CA GLU A 7 4.10 3.43 22.91
C GLU A 7 4.42 2.41 21.83
N ARG A 8 5.30 1.45 22.17
CA ARG A 8 5.51 0.25 21.38
C ARG A 8 4.47 -0.80 21.76
N TYR A 9 3.88 -1.45 20.77
CA TYR A 9 2.87 -2.48 20.96
C TYR A 9 3.45 -3.88 20.68
N PRO A 10 3.71 -4.70 21.71
CA PRO A 10 4.12 -6.08 21.52
C PRO A 10 2.94 -6.95 21.05
N PRO A 11 3.21 -8.19 20.58
CA PRO A 11 2.18 -9.21 20.35
C PRO A 11 1.21 -9.40 21.52
N ARG A 12 -0.11 -9.27 21.28
CA ARG A 12 -1.17 -9.62 22.25
C ARG A 12 -2.31 -10.40 21.58
N TYR A 13 -3.37 -10.67 22.33
CA TYR A 13 -4.56 -11.35 21.82
C TYR A 13 -5.22 -10.52 20.71
N GLY A 14 -5.36 -11.14 19.55
CA GLY A 14 -5.93 -10.53 18.36
C GLY A 14 -6.02 -11.58 17.27
N PRO A 15 -7.08 -12.42 17.27
CA PRO A 15 -7.14 -13.56 16.37
C PRO A 15 -7.21 -13.13 14.91
N GLU A 16 -6.14 -13.42 14.16
CA GLU A 16 -6.07 -13.20 12.71
C GLU A 16 -4.84 -13.88 12.06
N TRP A 17 -4.62 -13.62 10.78
CA TRP A 17 -3.47 -14.10 10.00
C TRP A 17 -2.23 -13.18 10.10
N GLY A 18 -1.32 -13.54 11.01
CA GLY A 18 0.00 -12.94 11.09
C GLY A 18 0.03 -11.75 12.06
N SER A 19 0.47 -10.60 11.59
CA SER A 19 0.46 -9.37 12.39
C SER A 19 -0.36 -8.29 11.71
N GLY A 20 -1.06 -7.52 12.54
CA GLY A 20 -1.65 -6.24 12.22
C GLY A 20 -0.56 -5.18 12.26
N GLY A 21 -0.93 -4.00 11.80
CA GLY A 21 -0.11 -2.81 11.84
C GLY A 21 -0.73 -1.81 12.77
N ILE A 22 -0.13 -0.63 12.78
CA ILE A 22 -0.83 0.56 13.21
C ILE A 22 -1.34 1.22 11.94
N PHE A 23 -2.65 1.41 11.82
CA PHE A 23 -3.32 1.86 10.61
C PHE A 23 -4.20 3.09 10.87
N GLY A 24 -4.58 3.79 9.80
CA GLY A 24 -5.47 4.94 9.86
C GLY A 24 -4.87 6.11 10.64
N LEU A 25 -3.53 6.19 10.74
CA LEU A 25 -2.86 7.25 11.49
C LEU A 25 -3.29 8.62 10.94
N ARG A 26 -3.94 9.43 11.79
CA ARG A 26 -4.50 10.73 11.40
C ARG A 26 -4.36 11.75 12.52
N TYR A 27 -3.87 12.95 12.20
CA TYR A 27 -3.83 14.06 13.16
C TYR A 27 -4.80 15.15 12.77
N HIS A 28 -5.71 15.48 13.68
CA HIS A 28 -6.75 16.49 13.43
C HIS A 28 -7.23 17.11 14.73
N ASN A 29 -7.38 18.43 14.77
CA ASN A 29 -7.84 19.20 15.94
C ASN A 29 -7.19 18.73 17.26
N ASP A 30 -5.85 18.71 17.29
CA ASP A 30 -5.04 18.28 18.44
C ASP A 30 -5.33 16.86 18.97
N THR A 31 -5.92 16.02 18.12
CA THR A 31 -6.14 14.60 18.35
C THR A 31 -5.34 13.77 17.34
N LEU A 32 -4.51 12.86 17.85
CA LEU A 32 -3.90 11.81 17.05
C LEU A 32 -4.74 10.54 17.15
N TYR A 33 -5.24 10.08 16.02
CA TYR A 33 -5.99 8.85 15.85
C TYR A 33 -5.14 7.77 15.19
N PHE A 34 -5.33 6.52 15.62
CA PHE A 34 -4.92 5.34 14.86
C PHE A 34 -5.68 4.09 15.33
N THR A 35 -5.72 3.07 14.49
CA THR A 35 -6.10 1.71 14.90
C THR A 35 -4.88 0.86 15.13
N LEU A 36 -4.96 0.06 16.18
CA LEU A 36 -4.09 -1.07 16.42
C LEU A 36 -4.81 -2.33 15.90
N ALA A 37 -4.40 -2.78 14.72
CA ALA A 37 -5.05 -3.90 14.05
C ALA A 37 -4.87 -5.21 14.84
N PHE A 38 -5.83 -6.12 14.63
CA PHE A 38 -6.05 -7.43 15.26
C PHE A 38 -6.38 -7.40 16.74
N GLU A 39 -5.79 -6.51 17.53
CA GLU A 39 -6.29 -6.24 18.89
C GLU A 39 -7.65 -5.51 18.85
N GLY A 40 -7.95 -4.84 17.73
CA GLY A 40 -9.23 -4.18 17.54
C GLY A 40 -9.39 -3.00 18.51
N GLU A 41 -8.35 -2.16 18.58
CA GLU A 41 -8.33 -0.96 19.41
C GLU A 41 -8.20 0.28 18.51
N ALA A 42 -9.08 1.26 18.72
CA ALA A 42 -8.96 2.60 18.15
C ALA A 42 -8.48 3.55 19.25
N HIS A 43 -7.31 4.17 19.05
CA HIS A 43 -6.71 5.09 19.99
C HIS A 43 -6.96 6.54 19.54
N PHE A 44 -7.31 7.38 20.51
CA PHE A 44 -7.44 8.84 20.33
C PHE A 44 -6.61 9.52 21.42
N ILE A 45 -5.55 10.21 21.00
CA ILE A 45 -4.55 10.80 21.90
C ILE A 45 -4.58 12.32 21.77
N THR A 46 -4.84 13.01 22.87
CA THR A 46 -4.72 14.47 22.99
C THR A 46 -3.56 14.82 23.92
N SER A 47 -3.29 16.10 24.17
CA SER A 47 -2.27 16.52 25.15
C SER A 47 -2.57 16.03 26.58
N ASP A 48 -3.84 15.93 26.95
CA ASP A 48 -4.33 15.67 28.30
C ASP A 48 -5.00 14.29 28.46
N SER A 49 -5.38 13.61 27.38
CA SER A 49 -6.07 12.32 27.43
C SER A 49 -5.49 11.28 26.47
N HIS A 50 -5.85 10.01 26.73
CA HIS A 50 -5.65 8.89 25.81
C HIS A 50 -6.88 7.99 25.96
N LYS A 51 -7.75 8.02 24.95
CA LYS A 51 -8.95 7.18 24.90
C LYS A 51 -8.67 5.97 24.01
N VAL A 52 -9.11 4.81 24.47
CA VAL A 52 -9.10 3.56 23.69
C VAL A 52 -10.54 3.10 23.52
N TYR A 53 -10.94 2.82 22.29
CA TYR A 53 -12.25 2.30 21.91
C TYR A 53 -12.08 0.91 21.31
N GLU A 54 -12.83 -0.09 21.81
CA GLU A 54 -12.65 -1.50 21.48
C GLU A 54 -13.80 -2.02 20.58
N PHE A 55 -14.37 -1.15 19.76
CA PHE A 55 -15.48 -1.46 18.84
C PHE A 55 -16.74 -2.01 19.50
N GLU A 56 -17.00 -1.65 20.76
CA GLU A 56 -18.17 -2.13 21.51
C GLU A 56 -19.53 -1.72 20.89
N LEU A 57 -19.57 -0.70 20.01
CA LEU A 57 -20.80 -0.36 19.26
C LEU A 57 -21.07 -1.32 18.09
N VAL A 58 -20.07 -2.08 17.65
CA VAL A 58 -20.23 -3.09 16.59
C VAL A 58 -20.77 -4.39 17.16
N GLY A 59 -20.20 -4.89 18.25
CA GLY A 59 -20.61 -6.15 18.87
C GLY A 59 -19.84 -6.47 20.15
N PRO A 60 -20.10 -7.63 20.77
CA PRO A 60 -19.46 -8.01 22.03
C PRO A 60 -18.00 -8.43 21.82
N ARG A 61 -17.22 -8.34 22.91
CA ARG A 61 -15.84 -8.84 23.02
C ARG A 61 -15.78 -10.37 22.99
N PRO A 62 -14.61 -10.97 22.68
CA PRO A 62 -13.37 -10.30 22.26
C PRO A 62 -13.50 -9.76 20.82
N THR A 63 -12.89 -8.62 20.53
CA THR A 63 -12.83 -8.05 19.18
C THR A 63 -11.54 -8.41 18.47
N SER A 64 -11.55 -8.37 17.13
CA SER A 64 -10.35 -8.35 16.30
C SER A 64 -10.60 -7.41 15.13
N GLY A 65 -9.76 -6.40 14.96
CA GLY A 65 -10.00 -5.30 14.01
C GLY A 65 -9.05 -5.32 12.82
N GLY A 66 -9.50 -4.73 11.72
CA GLY A 66 -8.79 -4.81 10.46
C GLY A 66 -7.59 -3.91 10.32
N ASP A 67 -6.66 -4.40 9.52
CA ASP A 67 -5.50 -3.75 8.94
C ASP A 67 -5.86 -2.97 7.65
N THR A 68 -7.08 -2.41 7.64
CA THR A 68 -7.82 -2.03 6.44
C THR A 68 -7.33 -0.75 5.82
N TYR A 69 -6.15 -0.85 5.24
CA TYR A 69 -5.56 0.04 4.25
C TYR A 69 -5.49 1.53 4.61
N ASN A 70 -5.73 1.94 5.87
CA ASN A 70 -5.83 3.33 6.29
C ASN A 70 -7.10 4.06 5.81
N ALA A 71 -8.27 3.42 5.88
CA ALA A 71 -9.55 4.06 5.59
C ALA A 71 -9.92 5.14 6.64
N VAL A 72 -9.42 6.37 6.47
CA VAL A 72 -9.63 7.49 7.40
C VAL A 72 -9.72 8.83 6.69
N GLU A 73 -10.74 9.61 7.02
CA GLU A 73 -10.99 10.96 6.48
C GLU A 73 -11.37 11.94 7.60
N VAL A 74 -11.10 13.23 7.40
CA VAL A 74 -11.42 14.30 8.36
C VAL A 74 -12.35 15.33 7.74
N ILE A 75 -13.42 15.67 8.47
CA ILE A 75 -14.42 16.65 8.02
C ILE A 75 -14.86 17.43 9.25
N ASP A 76 -14.78 18.76 9.21
CA ASP A 76 -15.12 19.64 10.33
C ASP A 76 -14.38 19.23 11.63
N GLU A 77 -15.08 18.90 12.70
CA GLU A 77 -14.53 18.38 13.96
C GLU A 77 -14.41 16.86 14.01
N PHE A 78 -14.76 16.14 12.95
CA PHE A 78 -14.89 14.69 12.96
C PHE A 78 -13.71 13.99 12.28
N ILE A 79 -13.28 12.88 12.90
CA ILE A 79 -12.43 11.87 12.27
C ILE A 79 -13.32 10.69 11.92
N TYR A 80 -13.54 10.45 10.63
CA TYR A 80 -14.24 9.28 10.11
C TYR A 80 -13.26 8.15 9.89
N PHE A 81 -13.59 6.95 10.38
CA PHE A 81 -12.72 5.80 10.23
C PHE A 81 -13.49 4.52 9.94
N GLY A 82 -12.98 3.79 8.97
CA GLY A 82 -13.57 2.57 8.43
C GLY A 82 -12.72 1.34 8.68
N GLY A 83 -13.18 0.23 8.11
CA GLY A 83 -12.44 -1.01 8.08
C GLY A 83 -13.35 -2.21 8.24
N TRP A 84 -12.78 -3.28 8.80
CA TRP A 84 -13.53 -4.42 9.30
C TRP A 84 -13.24 -4.70 10.77
N VAL A 85 -14.17 -5.39 11.41
CA VAL A 85 -13.97 -5.91 12.77
C VAL A 85 -14.75 -7.22 12.95
N HIS A 86 -14.14 -8.20 13.60
CA HIS A 86 -14.84 -9.32 14.20
C HIS A 86 -15.33 -8.95 15.60
N ALA A 87 -16.63 -9.09 15.86
CA ALA A 87 -17.22 -8.77 17.15
C ALA A 87 -18.39 -9.73 17.47
N PRO A 88 -18.15 -10.91 18.09
CA PRO A 88 -16.87 -11.35 18.65
C PRO A 88 -15.98 -12.11 17.65
N ALA A 89 -14.67 -12.01 17.84
CA ALA A 89 -13.64 -12.81 17.17
C ALA A 89 -13.65 -14.26 17.67
N LYS A 90 -13.56 -15.21 16.72
CA LYS A 90 -13.60 -16.65 17.00
C LYS A 90 -12.52 -17.38 16.21
N PHE A 91 -11.45 -17.75 16.90
CA PHE A 91 -10.42 -18.65 16.39
C PHE A 91 -10.93 -20.09 16.41
N ARG A 92 -10.89 -20.79 15.28
CA ARG A 92 -11.39 -22.18 15.16
C ARG A 92 -10.43 -23.25 15.67
N GLY A 93 -9.24 -22.86 16.12
CA GLY A 93 -8.21 -23.79 16.54
C GLY A 93 -7.36 -24.28 15.36
N LYS A 94 -6.45 -25.21 15.68
CA LYS A 94 -5.53 -25.83 14.70
C LYS A 94 -5.97 -27.28 14.48
N ALA A 95 -6.60 -27.56 13.34
CA ALA A 95 -7.01 -28.92 12.97
C ALA A 95 -6.27 -29.33 11.69
N GLN A 96 -5.62 -30.50 11.71
CA GLN A 96 -4.91 -31.07 10.55
C GLN A 96 -3.86 -30.11 9.92
N GLY A 97 -3.27 -29.22 10.71
CA GLY A 97 -2.28 -28.24 10.23
C GLY A 97 -2.86 -26.95 9.65
N ASN A 98 -4.19 -26.81 9.62
CA ASN A 98 -4.89 -25.60 9.21
C ASN A 98 -5.41 -24.84 10.43
N ALA A 99 -5.33 -23.51 10.37
CA ALA A 99 -5.81 -22.61 11.40
C ALA A 99 -6.61 -21.48 10.75
N THR A 100 -7.85 -21.30 11.16
CA THR A 100 -8.80 -20.37 10.52
C THR A 100 -9.59 -19.55 11.53
N ILE A 101 -10.17 -18.45 11.04
CA ILE A 101 -11.07 -17.55 11.78
C ILE A 101 -12.50 -17.78 11.29
N ASP A 102 -13.47 -17.62 12.21
CA ASP A 102 -14.89 -17.61 11.85
C ASP A 102 -15.35 -16.21 11.41
N PHE A 103 -15.85 -16.11 10.17
CA PHE A 103 -16.34 -14.86 9.58
C PHE A 103 -17.79 -14.50 9.89
N SER A 104 -18.53 -15.32 10.64
CA SER A 104 -19.95 -15.08 10.92
C SER A 104 -20.21 -13.79 11.71
N HIS A 105 -19.18 -13.24 12.33
CA HIS A 105 -19.20 -11.99 13.10
C HIS A 105 -18.24 -10.95 12.54
N LYS A 106 -17.78 -11.10 11.28
CA LYS A 106 -17.01 -10.06 10.58
C LYS A 106 -17.97 -9.00 10.07
N HIS A 107 -17.70 -7.76 10.43
CA HIS A 107 -18.46 -6.59 10.03
C HIS A 107 -17.55 -5.65 9.24
N SER A 108 -18.05 -5.12 8.13
CA SER A 108 -17.54 -3.88 7.55
C SER A 108 -18.19 -2.70 8.28
N HIS A 109 -17.47 -1.62 8.55
CA HIS A 109 -18.00 -0.52 9.36
C HIS A 109 -17.47 0.85 8.96
N VAL A 110 -18.19 1.90 9.39
CA VAL A 110 -17.73 3.29 9.46
C VAL A 110 -18.16 3.88 10.79
N HIS A 111 -17.21 4.49 11.50
CA HIS A 111 -17.43 5.27 12.71
C HIS A 111 -17.02 6.71 12.48
N GLU A 112 -17.45 7.58 13.38
CA GLU A 112 -16.88 8.92 13.55
C GLU A 112 -16.44 9.13 14.99
N TYR A 113 -15.41 9.94 15.17
CA TYR A 113 -14.98 10.49 16.45
C TYR A 113 -15.07 12.01 16.40
N ASP A 114 -15.80 12.58 17.37
CA ASP A 114 -15.94 14.02 17.55
C ASP A 114 -14.78 14.55 18.41
N THR A 115 -13.90 15.34 17.81
CA THR A 115 -12.72 15.92 18.48
C THR A 115 -13.09 17.00 19.51
N SER A 116 -14.30 17.57 19.45
CA SER A 116 -14.75 18.63 20.35
C SER A 116 -15.24 18.09 21.70
N ASN A 117 -15.80 16.87 21.74
CA ASN A 117 -16.36 16.29 22.96
C ASN A 117 -15.90 14.85 23.26
N GLY A 118 -15.05 14.28 22.40
CA GLY A 118 -14.44 12.97 22.58
C GLY A 118 -15.39 11.79 22.43
N ARG A 119 -16.52 11.94 21.74
CA ARG A 119 -17.50 10.86 21.54
C ARG A 119 -17.22 10.07 20.26
N VAL A 120 -17.46 8.76 20.33
CA VAL A 120 -17.44 7.88 19.17
C VAL A 120 -18.88 7.53 18.82
N ARG A 121 -19.24 7.57 17.54
CA ARG A 121 -20.53 7.09 17.02
C ARG A 121 -20.30 6.08 15.91
N LEU A 122 -21.08 5.00 15.92
CA LEU A 122 -21.18 4.09 14.79
C LEU A 122 -22.11 4.70 13.74
N VAL A 123 -21.58 5.01 12.57
CA VAL A 123 -22.35 5.60 11.45
C VAL A 123 -23.03 4.50 10.66
N TRP A 124 -22.28 3.43 10.34
CA TRP A 124 -22.76 2.33 9.51
C TRP A 124 -22.01 1.04 9.79
N LYS A 125 -22.69 -0.12 9.66
CA LYS A 125 -22.06 -1.44 9.62
C LYS A 125 -22.85 -2.44 8.79
N GLU A 126 -22.17 -3.47 8.29
CA GLU A 126 -22.78 -4.57 7.53
C GLU A 126 -22.03 -5.88 7.78
N SER A 127 -22.73 -7.02 7.77
CA SER A 127 -22.14 -8.37 7.81
C SER A 127 -22.91 -9.32 6.92
N LEU A 128 -22.19 -10.32 6.38
CA LEU A 128 -22.79 -11.44 5.64
C LEU A 128 -23.29 -12.55 6.58
N HIS A 129 -22.86 -12.55 7.84
CA HIS A 129 -23.13 -13.62 8.80
C HIS A 129 -22.80 -15.03 8.30
N HIS A 130 -21.72 -15.15 7.52
CA HIS A 130 -21.29 -16.42 6.92
C HIS A 130 -19.94 -16.89 7.51
N PRO A 131 -19.76 -18.19 7.78
CA PRO A 131 -18.57 -18.72 8.43
C PRO A 131 -17.25 -18.51 7.66
N GLU A 132 -17.32 -18.40 6.33
CA GLU A 132 -16.14 -18.39 5.44
C GLU A 132 -16.12 -17.22 4.44
N ARG A 133 -17.19 -16.42 4.41
CA ARG A 133 -17.39 -15.37 3.42
C ARG A 133 -17.75 -14.09 4.15
N TRP A 134 -17.35 -12.95 3.60
CA TRP A 134 -17.62 -11.64 4.17
C TRP A 134 -17.93 -10.63 3.07
N VAL A 135 -18.56 -9.53 3.49
CA VAL A 135 -18.80 -8.36 2.63
C VAL A 135 -17.51 -7.56 2.47
N GLY A 136 -17.40 -6.77 1.40
CA GLY A 136 -16.24 -5.92 1.15
C GLY A 136 -15.90 -5.02 2.32
N GLU A 137 -14.62 -4.96 2.64
CA GLU A 137 -14.05 -4.13 3.68
C GLU A 137 -14.01 -2.67 3.25
N VAL A 138 -14.25 -1.72 4.16
CA VAL A 138 -13.99 -0.30 3.85
C VAL A 138 -12.48 -0.09 3.84
N SER A 139 -11.93 0.20 2.66
CA SER A 139 -10.49 0.26 2.39
C SER A 139 -10.01 1.68 2.11
N GLU A 140 -10.92 2.58 1.74
CA GLU A 140 -10.68 4.03 1.64
C GLU A 140 -11.95 4.79 1.97
N ILE A 141 -11.81 5.97 2.56
CA ILE A 141 -12.88 6.94 2.74
C ILE A 141 -12.43 8.24 2.08
N LEU A 142 -13.25 8.78 1.18
CA LEU A 142 -13.06 10.08 0.57
C LEU A 142 -14.28 10.96 0.87
N TYR A 143 -14.08 12.25 1.12
CA TYR A 143 -15.20 13.17 1.30
C TYR A 143 -15.70 13.73 -0.05
N ASN A 144 -17.02 13.70 -0.27
CA ASN A 144 -17.66 14.50 -1.32
C ASN A 144 -18.23 15.80 -0.71
N PRO A 145 -17.55 16.95 -0.90
CA PRO A 145 -18.00 18.22 -0.33
C PRO A 145 -19.25 18.80 -1.01
N TYR A 146 -19.62 18.32 -2.20
CA TYR A 146 -20.78 18.84 -2.93
C TYR A 146 -22.10 18.28 -2.41
N THR A 147 -22.13 16.98 -2.10
CA THR A 147 -23.32 16.29 -1.55
C THR A 147 -23.29 16.07 -0.05
N ASP A 148 -22.17 16.42 0.61
CA ASP A 148 -21.93 16.17 2.04
C ASP A 148 -21.99 14.68 2.43
N GLU A 149 -21.41 13.83 1.58
CA GLU A 149 -21.39 12.36 1.75
C GLU A 149 -19.97 11.81 1.82
N LEU A 150 -19.83 10.62 2.42
CA LEU A 150 -18.60 9.84 2.38
C LEU A 150 -18.65 8.88 1.18
N LEU A 151 -17.60 8.89 0.36
CA LEU A 151 -17.38 7.90 -0.69
C LEU A 151 -16.50 6.78 -0.14
N LEU A 152 -17.00 5.55 -0.16
CA LEU A 152 -16.37 4.39 0.43
C LEU A 152 -15.86 3.45 -0.67
N CYS A 153 -14.57 3.17 -0.64
CA CYS A 153 -13.97 2.09 -1.44
C CYS A 153 -14.13 0.76 -0.71
N ARG A 154 -14.71 -0.22 -1.38
CA ARG A 154 -14.89 -1.57 -0.86
C ARG A 154 -14.22 -2.61 -1.75
N GLU A 155 -13.19 -3.23 -1.21
CA GLU A 155 -12.49 -4.39 -1.77
C GLU A 155 -12.34 -5.44 -0.66
N ASP A 156 -11.39 -6.36 -0.78
CA ASP A 156 -11.14 -7.51 0.10
C ASP A 156 -12.42 -8.16 0.66
N GLY A 157 -13.07 -9.00 -0.15
CA GLY A 157 -14.29 -9.68 0.25
C GLY A 157 -14.96 -10.46 -0.87
N HIS A 158 -16.11 -11.04 -0.53
CA HIS A 158 -16.84 -11.92 -1.42
C HIS A 158 -18.08 -11.25 -2.02
N GLU A 159 -18.73 -10.37 -1.25
CA GLU A 159 -20.01 -9.75 -1.59
C GLU A 159 -19.94 -8.24 -1.33
N ASN A 160 -20.83 -7.46 -1.93
CA ASN A 160 -20.98 -6.02 -1.69
C ASN A 160 -19.67 -5.22 -1.86
N LEU A 161 -18.93 -5.55 -2.91
CA LEU A 161 -17.73 -4.82 -3.35
C LEU A 161 -18.12 -3.58 -4.16
N GLY A 162 -17.17 -2.65 -4.27
CA GLY A 162 -17.23 -1.50 -5.17
C GLY A 162 -17.20 -0.16 -4.47
N VAL A 163 -17.82 0.85 -5.07
CA VAL A 163 -17.84 2.22 -4.55
C VAL A 163 -19.23 2.56 -4.04
N TYR A 164 -19.31 3.11 -2.83
CA TYR A 164 -20.56 3.46 -2.17
C TYR A 164 -20.54 4.93 -1.73
N SER A 165 -21.71 5.56 -1.70
CA SER A 165 -21.95 6.80 -0.95
C SER A 165 -22.56 6.44 0.40
N LEU A 166 -22.16 7.13 1.45
CA LEU A 166 -22.70 7.02 2.79
C LEU A 166 -23.04 8.43 3.29
N ASP A 167 -24.32 8.65 3.59
CA ASP A 167 -24.78 9.85 4.27
C ASP A 167 -24.23 9.84 5.71
N ARG A 168 -23.38 10.83 6.02
CA ARG A 168 -22.68 10.90 7.31
C ARG A 168 -23.61 11.19 8.49
N HIS A 169 -24.78 11.78 8.25
CA HIS A 169 -25.73 12.17 9.30
C HIS A 169 -26.65 11.01 9.70
N ASN A 170 -27.24 10.32 8.72
CA ASN A 170 -28.24 9.29 8.97
C ASN A 170 -27.77 7.85 8.70
N GLY A 171 -26.56 7.66 8.18
CA GLY A 171 -25.97 6.33 7.95
C GLY A 171 -26.57 5.58 6.74
N LYS A 172 -27.36 6.25 5.89
CA LYS A 172 -27.91 5.64 4.68
C LYS A 172 -26.80 5.44 3.65
N ILE A 173 -26.65 4.20 3.19
CA ILE A 173 -25.64 3.82 2.21
C ILE A 173 -26.28 3.52 0.85
N ARG A 174 -25.60 3.89 -0.24
CA ARG A 174 -26.01 3.61 -1.63
C ARG A 174 -24.81 3.20 -2.47
N ARG A 175 -24.93 2.09 -3.20
CA ARG A 175 -23.91 1.65 -4.15
C ARG A 175 -23.89 2.57 -5.38
N LEU A 176 -22.72 3.11 -5.70
CA LEU A 176 -22.46 3.96 -6.86
C LEU A 176 -21.82 3.18 -8.01
N ASN A 177 -20.90 2.27 -7.68
CA ASN A 177 -20.19 1.43 -8.62
C ASN A 177 -20.09 0.01 -8.04
N ASP A 178 -20.34 -1.01 -8.85
CA ASP A 178 -20.30 -2.42 -8.41
C ASP A 178 -18.94 -3.09 -8.65
N ARG A 179 -18.01 -2.39 -9.30
CA ARG A 179 -16.67 -2.88 -9.58
C ARG A 179 -15.76 -2.65 -8.37
N PRO A 180 -15.06 -3.68 -7.85
CA PRO A 180 -14.22 -3.57 -6.65
C PRO A 180 -13.20 -2.45 -6.75
N SER A 181 -13.02 -1.72 -5.64
CA SER A 181 -12.11 -0.58 -5.57
C SER A 181 -11.45 -0.57 -4.19
N PRO A 182 -10.12 -0.77 -4.08
CA PRO A 182 -9.44 -0.71 -2.80
C PRO A 182 -9.00 0.71 -2.42
N LYS A 183 -8.87 1.62 -3.40
CA LYS A 183 -8.31 2.96 -3.18
C LYS A 183 -8.89 4.01 -4.12
N ALA A 184 -8.84 5.25 -3.63
CA ALA A 184 -9.26 6.42 -4.38
C ALA A 184 -8.42 7.65 -4.02
N THR A 185 -8.50 8.67 -4.86
CA THR A 185 -7.98 10.02 -4.60
C THR A 185 -8.86 11.05 -5.29
N GLN A 186 -8.91 12.26 -4.74
CA GLN A 186 -9.57 13.39 -5.39
C GLN A 186 -8.57 14.20 -6.22
N VAL A 187 -8.99 14.62 -7.42
CA VAL A 187 -8.32 15.61 -8.26
C VAL A 187 -9.36 16.67 -8.61
N HIS A 188 -9.22 17.89 -8.09
CA HIS A 188 -10.25 18.93 -8.19
C HIS A 188 -11.62 18.45 -7.67
N ASP A 189 -12.67 18.51 -8.49
CA ASP A 189 -14.03 18.08 -8.23
C ASP A 189 -14.32 16.64 -8.71
N VAL A 190 -13.28 15.92 -9.11
CA VAL A 190 -13.38 14.54 -9.59
C VAL A 190 -12.72 13.57 -8.62
N ALA A 191 -13.43 12.52 -8.25
CA ALA A 191 -12.89 11.41 -7.47
C ALA A 191 -12.46 10.27 -8.40
N PHE A 192 -11.19 9.90 -8.36
CA PHE A 192 -10.61 8.78 -9.11
C PHE A 192 -10.51 7.55 -8.24
N PHE A 193 -11.03 6.43 -8.73
CA PHE A 193 -11.10 5.14 -8.07
C PHE A 193 -10.29 4.12 -8.87
N GLY A 194 -9.33 3.46 -8.22
CA GLY A 194 -8.63 2.34 -8.84
C GLY A 194 -9.51 1.10 -8.82
N ILE A 195 -9.81 0.54 -9.99
CA ILE A 195 -10.75 -0.58 -10.14
C ILE A 195 -10.00 -1.87 -10.38
N GLY A 196 -10.31 -2.89 -9.59
CA GLY A 196 -9.71 -4.21 -9.69
C GLY A 196 -9.70 -4.94 -8.35
N LYS A 197 -9.22 -6.19 -8.38
CA LYS A 197 -9.08 -7.03 -7.19
C LYS A 197 -7.62 -7.33 -6.90
N ASN A 198 -7.14 -6.85 -5.75
CA ASN A 198 -5.72 -6.89 -5.38
C ASN A 198 -5.20 -8.30 -5.18
N TYR A 199 -6.03 -9.23 -4.73
CA TYR A 199 -5.62 -10.61 -4.50
C TYR A 199 -5.81 -11.53 -5.72
N THR A 200 -6.09 -10.96 -6.91
CA THR A 200 -6.19 -11.73 -8.15
C THR A 200 -5.43 -11.13 -9.32
N ARG A 201 -5.66 -9.84 -9.63
CA ARG A 201 -5.07 -9.19 -10.82
C ARG A 201 -4.48 -7.82 -10.53
N GLY A 202 -4.78 -7.22 -9.37
CA GLY A 202 -4.44 -5.85 -9.07
C GLY A 202 -5.38 -4.85 -9.75
N LEU A 203 -4.84 -3.67 -10.05
CA LEU A 203 -5.50 -2.60 -10.78
C LEU A 203 -5.71 -2.99 -12.25
N GLU A 204 -6.93 -2.84 -12.75
CA GLU A 204 -7.33 -3.15 -14.12
C GLU A 204 -7.79 -1.90 -14.89
N GLU A 205 -8.50 -0.99 -14.22
CA GLU A 205 -9.07 0.23 -14.79
C GLU A 205 -9.03 1.37 -13.76
N VAL A 206 -9.23 2.60 -14.20
CA VAL A 206 -9.51 3.73 -13.30
C VAL A 206 -10.89 4.28 -13.64
N HIS A 207 -11.78 4.36 -12.67
CA HIS A 207 -13.07 5.02 -12.83
C HIS A 207 -13.04 6.39 -12.17
N ALA A 208 -13.66 7.38 -12.80
CA ALA A 208 -13.78 8.73 -12.27
C ALA A 208 -15.24 9.09 -12.04
N LEU A 209 -15.53 9.68 -10.89
CA LEU A 209 -16.81 10.30 -10.55
C LEU A 209 -16.63 11.81 -10.53
N ASP A 210 -17.29 12.51 -11.44
CA ASP A 210 -17.53 13.94 -11.30
C ASP A 210 -18.53 14.13 -10.15
N MET A 211 -18.07 14.73 -9.05
CA MET A 211 -18.87 14.85 -7.82
C MET A 211 -19.97 15.90 -7.92
N VAL A 212 -19.95 16.75 -8.95
CA VAL A 212 -20.95 17.80 -9.20
C VAL A 212 -22.03 17.28 -10.13
N THR A 213 -21.66 16.63 -11.23
CA THR A 213 -22.61 16.12 -12.23
C THR A 213 -23.06 14.68 -11.98
N GLU A 214 -22.44 13.99 -11.02
CA GLU A 214 -22.63 12.56 -10.70
C GLU A 214 -22.33 11.61 -11.86
N LYS A 215 -21.62 12.08 -12.89
CA LYS A 215 -21.26 11.29 -14.06
C LYS A 215 -20.05 10.42 -13.78
N TRP A 216 -20.12 9.19 -14.28
CA TRP A 216 -19.02 8.23 -14.22
C TRP A 216 -18.33 8.10 -15.58
N GLU A 217 -17.02 8.16 -15.56
CA GLU A 217 -16.15 7.86 -16.70
C GLU A 217 -15.20 6.71 -16.37
N ARG A 218 -14.73 6.00 -17.40
CA ARG A 218 -13.87 4.83 -17.26
C ARG A 218 -12.65 5.00 -18.16
N PHE A 219 -11.49 4.73 -17.59
CA PHE A 219 -10.21 4.89 -18.26
C PHE A 219 -9.40 3.60 -18.15
N SER A 220 -8.87 3.17 -19.29
CA SER A 220 -7.92 2.06 -19.35
C SER A 220 -6.56 2.47 -18.80
N LEU A 221 -5.81 1.48 -18.33
CA LEU A 221 -4.40 1.64 -18.03
C LEU A 221 -3.58 1.64 -19.32
N GLY A 222 -2.66 2.57 -19.46
CA GLY A 222 -1.72 2.69 -20.57
C GLY A 222 -0.43 1.90 -20.35
N SER A 223 0.49 2.03 -21.30
CA SER A 223 1.75 1.29 -21.33
C SER A 223 2.80 1.84 -20.36
N SER A 224 3.83 1.03 -20.10
CA SER A 224 5.02 1.47 -19.36
C SER A 224 5.88 2.43 -20.18
N VAL A 225 6.45 3.45 -19.53
CA VAL A 225 7.41 4.39 -20.15
C VAL A 225 8.68 3.68 -20.64
N ASP A 226 9.03 2.53 -20.07
CA ASP A 226 10.15 1.68 -20.50
C ASP A 226 9.76 0.63 -21.56
N GLY A 227 8.50 0.65 -22.02
CA GLY A 227 7.95 -0.28 -23.00
C GLY A 227 7.80 -1.73 -22.52
N GLY A 228 8.21 -2.07 -21.29
CA GLY A 228 8.06 -3.40 -20.71
C GLY A 228 6.69 -3.59 -20.05
N ASN A 229 6.08 -4.76 -20.23
CA ASN A 229 4.84 -5.10 -19.55
C ASN A 229 5.02 -5.12 -18.02
N TYR A 230 4.00 -4.69 -17.29
CA TYR A 230 3.88 -4.86 -15.83
C TYR A 230 3.00 -6.08 -15.52
N LEU A 231 3.24 -6.73 -14.38
CA LEU A 231 2.49 -7.92 -13.97
C LEU A 231 1.79 -7.68 -12.63
N GLU A 232 0.48 -7.92 -12.61
CA GLU A 232 -0.41 -7.83 -11.44
C GLU A 232 -0.13 -6.58 -10.59
N PRO A 233 -0.46 -5.38 -11.09
CA PRO A 233 -0.19 -4.13 -10.39
C PRO A 233 -1.12 -3.96 -9.19
N HIS A 234 -0.82 -4.63 -8.07
CA HIS A 234 -1.64 -4.57 -6.85
C HIS A 234 -1.62 -3.14 -6.29
N LEU A 235 -2.79 -2.51 -6.22
CA LEU A 235 -2.96 -1.13 -5.79
C LEU A 235 -2.82 -1.00 -4.29
N GLY A 236 -1.83 -0.21 -3.87
CA GLY A 236 -1.53 0.04 -2.47
C GLY A 236 -2.16 1.32 -1.94
N ALA A 237 -1.88 2.44 -2.59
CA ALA A 237 -2.39 3.77 -2.24
C ALA A 237 -2.60 4.63 -3.48
N MET A 238 -3.44 5.64 -3.37
CA MET A 238 -3.58 6.69 -4.37
C MET A 238 -3.32 8.06 -3.75
N ALA A 239 -2.85 8.99 -4.57
CA ALA A 239 -2.69 10.39 -4.19
C ALA A 239 -2.88 11.30 -5.40
N SER A 240 -3.03 12.59 -5.14
CA SER A 240 -3.10 13.62 -6.17
C SER A 240 -1.92 14.57 -6.02
N ILE A 241 -1.20 14.80 -7.12
CA ILE A 241 -0.07 15.72 -7.19
C ILE A 241 -0.14 16.46 -8.53
N ASN A 242 0.07 17.77 -8.53
CA ASN A 242 0.12 18.58 -9.74
C ASN A 242 -1.08 18.36 -10.69
N ASN A 243 -2.29 18.21 -10.17
CA ASN A 243 -3.53 17.92 -10.92
C ASN A 243 -3.53 16.59 -11.69
N ARG A 244 -2.75 15.59 -11.23
CA ARG A 244 -2.77 14.22 -11.76
C ARG A 244 -3.07 13.24 -10.62
N ALA A 245 -3.74 12.15 -10.95
CA ALA A 245 -3.90 11.03 -10.04
C ALA A 245 -2.67 10.11 -10.14
N PHE A 246 -2.16 9.70 -8.99
CA PHE A 246 -1.07 8.75 -8.83
C PHE A 246 -1.65 7.49 -8.18
N ALA A 247 -1.56 6.35 -8.86
CA ALA A 247 -1.96 5.06 -8.34
C ALA A 247 -0.72 4.20 -8.10
N PHE A 248 -0.27 4.14 -6.85
CA PHE A 248 0.93 3.41 -6.44
C PHE A 248 0.62 1.93 -6.32
N VAL A 249 1.33 1.13 -7.11
CA VAL A 249 1.06 -0.30 -7.28
C VAL A 249 2.31 -1.13 -7.03
N ARG A 250 2.16 -2.45 -6.88
CA ARG A 250 3.30 -3.37 -6.95
C ARG A 250 4.10 -3.12 -8.23
N GLY A 251 5.39 -2.83 -8.08
CA GLY A 251 6.33 -2.61 -9.17
C GLY A 251 6.27 -1.23 -9.84
N GLY A 252 5.42 -0.30 -9.40
CA GLY A 252 5.40 1.03 -10.02
C GLY A 252 4.31 1.98 -9.56
N VAL A 253 4.04 2.95 -10.43
CA VAL A 253 2.97 3.92 -10.26
C VAL A 253 2.32 4.20 -11.61
N PHE A 254 0.99 4.25 -11.67
CA PHE A 254 0.29 4.84 -12.80
C PHE A 254 0.06 6.32 -12.53
N VAL A 255 0.36 7.16 -13.52
CA VAL A 255 0.17 8.61 -13.43
C VAL A 255 -0.60 9.08 -14.64
N GLY A 256 -1.62 9.91 -14.42
CA GLY A 256 -2.38 10.51 -15.51
C GLY A 256 -3.49 11.45 -15.03
N ASN A 257 -4.06 12.17 -15.98
CA ASN A 257 -5.32 12.89 -15.83
C ASN A 257 -6.03 12.91 -17.20
N PRO A 258 -6.92 11.94 -17.46
CA PRO A 258 -7.62 11.86 -18.74
C PRO A 258 -8.50 13.07 -19.07
N PHE A 259 -8.95 13.84 -18.06
CA PHE A 259 -9.69 15.09 -18.30
C PHE A 259 -8.80 16.23 -18.84
N ASN A 260 -7.47 16.07 -18.74
CA ASN A 260 -6.48 16.92 -19.38
C ASN A 260 -5.82 16.23 -20.59
N GLU A 261 -6.48 15.23 -21.18
CA GLU A 261 -5.96 14.45 -22.33
C GLU A 261 -4.66 13.67 -22.02
N GLU A 262 -4.35 13.43 -20.75
CA GLU A 262 -3.20 12.62 -20.31
C GLU A 262 -3.67 11.23 -19.86
N GLU A 263 -3.40 10.20 -20.68
CA GLU A 263 -3.68 8.81 -20.31
C GLU A 263 -2.88 8.37 -19.06
N PHE A 264 -3.39 7.36 -18.35
CA PHE A 264 -2.64 6.75 -17.25
C PHE A 264 -1.47 5.94 -17.80
N ARG A 265 -0.24 6.40 -17.63
CA ARG A 265 0.96 5.65 -18.03
C ARG A 265 1.68 5.06 -16.82
N PHE A 266 2.31 3.90 -17.01
CA PHE A 266 3.02 3.20 -15.95
C PHE A 266 4.48 3.64 -15.86
N VAL A 267 4.92 3.98 -14.66
CA VAL A 267 6.32 4.27 -14.34
C VAL A 267 6.79 3.21 -13.36
N ARG A 268 7.75 2.41 -13.80
CA ARG A 268 8.28 1.30 -13.00
C ARG A 268 9.09 1.83 -11.83
N LEU A 269 8.75 1.35 -10.64
CA LEU A 269 9.40 1.67 -9.36
C LEU A 269 9.46 0.41 -8.49
N PHE A 270 10.67 0.00 -8.15
CA PHE A 270 10.94 -1.17 -7.31
C PHE A 270 10.27 -2.48 -7.77
N ASP A 271 10.15 -2.70 -9.08
CA ASP A 271 9.67 -3.97 -9.62
C ASP A 271 10.77 -5.04 -9.60
N PHE A 272 10.72 -5.89 -8.59
CA PHE A 272 11.63 -7.01 -8.44
C PHE A 272 10.96 -8.36 -8.73
N TYR A 273 9.70 -8.35 -9.19
CA TYR A 273 8.86 -9.55 -9.33
C TYR A 273 8.80 -10.39 -8.03
N THR A 274 8.88 -9.71 -6.89
CA THR A 274 8.56 -10.21 -5.55
C THR A 274 7.37 -9.44 -5.00
N PHE A 275 6.96 -9.69 -3.75
CA PHE A 275 5.90 -8.91 -3.10
C PHE A 275 6.40 -7.59 -2.49
N TYR A 276 7.36 -6.95 -3.15
CA TYR A 276 7.82 -5.62 -2.80
C TYR A 276 6.85 -4.58 -3.36
N ALA A 277 6.05 -3.95 -2.50
CA ALA A 277 4.94 -3.11 -2.96
C ALA A 277 4.56 -2.02 -1.95
N PRO A 278 3.88 -0.94 -2.38
CA PRO A 278 3.33 0.08 -1.50
C PRO A 278 2.01 -0.36 -0.85
N PHE A 279 1.93 -1.63 -0.44
CA PHE A 279 0.71 -2.23 0.08
C PHE A 279 0.55 -1.99 1.58
N ARG A 280 -0.70 -1.83 2.03
CA ARG A 280 -1.07 -1.61 3.44
C ARG A 280 -0.31 -0.40 4.03
N VAL A 281 -0.30 0.72 3.30
CA VAL A 281 0.25 2.01 3.73
C VAL A 281 -0.53 3.12 3.04
N ASN A 282 -0.65 4.30 3.67
CA ASN A 282 -1.23 5.48 3.03
C ASN A 282 -0.18 6.30 2.29
N ALA A 283 -0.63 7.11 1.34
CA ALA A 283 0.16 8.20 0.79
C ALA A 283 -0.04 9.44 1.66
N LEU A 284 1.05 10.11 2.04
CA LEU A 284 1.02 11.34 2.83
C LEU A 284 1.39 12.54 1.94
N PRO A 285 0.45 13.43 1.60
CA PRO A 285 0.78 14.72 0.99
C PRO A 285 1.74 15.50 1.90
N PHE A 286 2.88 15.91 1.35
CA PHE A 286 3.93 16.57 2.12
C PHE A 286 4.76 17.50 1.24
N GLY A 287 4.91 18.77 1.61
CA GLY A 287 5.80 19.71 0.93
C GLY A 287 5.52 19.96 -0.56
N GLY A 288 4.28 19.70 -1.02
CA GLY A 288 3.89 19.77 -2.44
C GLY A 288 4.12 18.47 -3.23
N GLY A 289 4.72 17.45 -2.60
CA GLY A 289 4.82 16.08 -3.12
C GLY A 289 4.08 15.08 -2.23
N VAL A 290 4.52 13.82 -2.31
CA VAL A 290 3.94 12.70 -1.53
C VAL A 290 5.03 11.85 -0.93
N LEU A 291 4.87 11.49 0.35
CA LEU A 291 5.62 10.43 1.01
C LEU A 291 4.83 9.13 0.94
N ILE A 292 5.50 8.03 0.55
CA ILE A 292 4.91 6.70 0.49
C ILE A 292 5.93 5.62 0.83
N GLY A 293 5.48 4.57 1.53
CA GLY A 293 6.31 3.40 1.82
C GLY A 293 6.25 2.37 0.69
N PHE A 294 7.38 1.76 0.33
CA PHE A 294 7.42 0.50 -0.40
C PHE A 294 7.95 -0.59 0.53
N ASN A 295 7.13 -1.60 0.79
CA ASN A 295 7.34 -2.59 1.83
C ASN A 295 7.96 -3.87 1.26
N ALA A 296 8.98 -4.40 1.95
CA ALA A 296 9.69 -5.60 1.50
C ALA A 296 9.01 -6.94 1.85
N HIS A 297 8.09 -6.92 2.82
CA HIS A 297 7.48 -8.13 3.38
C HIS A 297 6.16 -7.78 4.09
N HIS A 298 5.13 -7.42 3.32
CA HIS A 298 3.84 -6.99 3.89
C HIS A 298 2.83 -8.15 4.04
N ASP A 299 2.83 -9.12 3.12
CA ASP A 299 2.10 -10.39 3.23
C ASP A 299 3.04 -11.55 2.85
N ALA A 300 2.83 -12.71 3.47
CA ALA A 300 3.64 -13.90 3.25
C ALA A 300 2.83 -15.19 3.37
N TYR A 301 3.18 -16.20 2.57
CA TYR A 301 2.76 -17.57 2.87
C TYR A 301 3.70 -18.15 3.92
N TYR A 302 3.18 -18.63 5.04
CA TYR A 302 4.00 -19.21 6.10
C TYR A 302 4.30 -20.70 5.83
N ARG A 303 3.28 -21.46 5.43
CA ARG A 303 3.40 -22.90 5.13
C ARG A 303 2.73 -23.22 3.80
N PRO A 304 3.50 -23.46 2.73
CA PRO A 304 2.90 -23.88 1.46
C PRO A 304 2.40 -25.32 1.58
N ARG A 305 1.16 -25.56 1.13
CA ARG A 305 0.44 -26.84 1.17
C ARG A 305 0.18 -27.41 -0.22
N SER A 306 0.32 -26.60 -1.27
CA SER A 306 0.19 -26.99 -2.67
C SER A 306 1.36 -26.47 -3.51
N GLU A 307 1.52 -26.97 -4.74
CA GLU A 307 2.53 -26.44 -5.67
C GLU A 307 2.28 -24.97 -6.01
N GLU A 308 1.02 -24.56 -6.09
CA GLU A 308 0.64 -23.17 -6.29
C GLU A 308 1.07 -22.32 -5.09
N GLU A 309 0.74 -22.73 -3.88
CA GLU A 309 1.18 -22.03 -2.67
C GLU A 309 2.71 -22.00 -2.55
N LEU A 310 3.42 -23.03 -3.03
CA LEU A 310 4.88 -23.03 -3.04
C LEU A 310 5.45 -21.95 -3.98
N ARG A 311 4.78 -21.67 -5.11
CA ARG A 311 5.13 -20.54 -5.97
C ARG A 311 4.90 -19.21 -5.25
N TYR A 312 3.74 -19.04 -4.61
CA TYR A 312 3.43 -17.85 -3.81
C TYR A 312 4.41 -17.64 -2.66
N TYR A 313 4.70 -18.70 -1.91
CA TYR A 313 5.70 -18.74 -0.86
C TYR A 313 7.07 -18.25 -1.35
N THR A 314 7.51 -18.74 -2.51
CA THR A 314 8.81 -18.41 -3.05
C THR A 314 8.97 -16.92 -3.35
N PHE A 315 7.97 -16.27 -3.96
CA PHE A 315 8.09 -14.84 -4.27
C PHE A 315 7.76 -13.94 -3.07
N THR A 316 6.80 -14.31 -2.21
CA THR A 316 6.40 -13.50 -1.05
C THR A 316 7.47 -13.50 0.06
N ASN A 317 8.17 -14.62 0.26
CA ASN A 317 9.21 -14.72 1.29
C ASN A 317 10.63 -14.36 0.79
N THR A 318 10.78 -13.96 -0.48
CA THR A 318 12.09 -13.49 -0.96
C THR A 318 12.26 -11.99 -0.73
N ILE A 319 12.98 -11.64 0.33
CA ILE A 319 13.30 -10.25 0.66
C ILE A 319 14.53 -9.79 -0.14
N VAL A 320 14.30 -8.87 -1.07
CA VAL A 320 15.34 -8.33 -1.97
C VAL A 320 16.04 -7.09 -1.41
N GLY A 321 15.46 -6.40 -0.42
CA GLY A 321 16.01 -5.21 0.22
C GLY A 321 15.17 -4.77 1.42
N PRO A 322 15.55 -3.71 2.14
CA PRO A 322 14.73 -3.14 3.21
C PRO A 322 13.46 -2.50 2.64
N SER A 323 12.46 -2.26 3.48
CA SER A 323 11.37 -1.34 3.14
C SER A 323 11.94 0.07 3.01
N VAL A 324 11.43 0.86 2.08
CA VAL A 324 11.90 2.22 1.84
C VAL A 324 10.76 3.23 1.98
N LEU A 325 11.08 4.39 2.54
CA LEU A 325 10.22 5.57 2.45
C LEU A 325 10.68 6.38 1.25
N VAL A 326 9.74 6.68 0.35
CA VAL A 326 9.98 7.34 -0.92
C VAL A 326 9.27 8.68 -0.92
N TYR A 327 10.00 9.73 -1.30
CA TYR A 327 9.46 11.06 -1.56
C TYR A 327 9.32 11.27 -3.07
N VAL A 328 8.08 11.48 -3.51
CA VAL A 328 7.72 11.67 -4.90
C VAL A 328 7.41 13.14 -5.12
N ILE A 329 8.25 13.80 -5.91
CA ILE A 329 8.18 15.23 -6.25
C ILE A 329 8.54 15.39 -7.73
N PRO A 330 7.60 15.14 -8.66
CA PRO A 330 7.82 15.26 -10.10
C PRO A 330 8.70 16.47 -10.50
N PRO A 331 9.79 16.27 -11.27
CA PRO A 331 10.20 15.01 -11.93
C PRO A 331 10.97 14.01 -11.04
N MET A 332 11.33 14.39 -9.83
CA MET A 332 12.22 13.62 -8.97
C MET A 332 11.51 12.55 -8.13
N VAL A 333 12.21 11.45 -7.88
CA VAL A 333 11.80 10.41 -6.93
C VAL A 333 12.99 10.06 -6.06
N LYS A 334 12.81 10.09 -4.74
CA LYS A 334 13.92 9.92 -3.80
C LYS A 334 13.62 8.92 -2.72
N ILE A 335 14.55 8.00 -2.45
CA ILE A 335 14.54 7.21 -1.22
C ILE A 335 15.05 8.09 -0.09
N VAL A 336 14.22 8.33 0.91
CA VAL A 336 14.50 9.25 2.02
C VAL A 336 14.62 8.54 3.37
N GLY A 337 14.17 7.28 3.44
CA GLY A 337 14.29 6.45 4.65
C GLY A 337 14.39 4.97 4.33
N ILE A 338 15.02 4.21 5.23
CA ILE A 338 15.15 2.75 5.15
C ILE A 338 14.65 2.11 6.46
N PHE A 339 13.89 1.02 6.33
CA PHE A 339 13.24 0.36 7.46
C PHE A 339 13.37 -1.15 7.33
N GLY A 340 13.74 -1.83 8.42
CA GLY A 340 13.70 -3.29 8.50
C GLY A 340 12.27 -3.84 8.66
N ALA A 341 11.35 -2.98 9.09
CA ALA A 341 9.92 -3.26 9.27
C ALA A 341 9.12 -2.82 8.03
N ARG A 342 7.88 -3.31 7.89
CA ARG A 342 6.90 -2.70 6.97
C ARG A 342 6.41 -1.38 7.57
N ILE A 343 6.24 -0.38 6.73
CA ILE A 343 5.57 0.89 7.03
C ILE A 343 4.06 0.65 6.85
N THR A 344 3.26 0.98 7.87
CA THR A 344 1.81 0.70 7.90
C THR A 344 0.97 1.97 7.82
N SER A 345 1.50 3.08 8.33
CA SER A 345 0.92 4.42 8.18
C SER A 345 1.96 5.53 8.20
N LEU A 346 1.58 6.68 7.67
CA LEU A 346 2.34 7.93 7.65
C LEU A 346 1.40 9.08 8.07
N GLU A 347 1.86 9.96 8.96
CA GLU A 347 1.13 11.19 9.29
C GLU A 347 2.11 12.30 9.70
N LYS A 348 1.70 13.55 9.53
CA LYS A 348 2.42 14.74 9.98
C LYS A 348 1.80 15.28 11.26
N VAL A 349 2.62 15.47 12.30
CA VAL A 349 2.22 16.13 13.56
C VAL A 349 3.21 17.25 13.87
N GLY A 350 2.73 18.49 13.83
CA GLY A 350 3.59 19.67 14.03
C GLY A 350 4.72 19.74 13.00
N ASP A 351 5.96 19.67 13.48
CA ASP A 351 7.21 19.69 12.71
C ASP A 351 7.81 18.28 12.48
N LYS A 352 7.05 17.22 12.80
CA LYS A 352 7.47 15.83 12.66
C LYS A 352 6.62 15.05 11.67
N ILE A 353 7.23 14.03 11.10
CA ILE A 353 6.56 12.93 10.40
C ILE A 353 6.58 11.71 11.31
N ILE A 354 5.43 11.12 11.54
CA ILE A 354 5.26 9.86 12.25
C ILE A 354 5.19 8.75 11.20
N VAL A 355 6.04 7.75 11.35
CA VAL A 355 6.04 6.53 10.54
C VAL A 355 5.65 5.37 11.43
N ALA A 356 4.45 4.83 11.22
CA ALA A 356 4.01 3.64 11.93
C ALA A 356 4.55 2.39 11.25
N THR A 357 4.99 1.40 12.02
CA THR A 357 5.70 0.23 11.52
C THR A 357 5.25 -1.07 12.19
N SER A 358 5.48 -2.19 11.50
CA SER A 358 5.32 -3.55 12.05
C SER A 358 6.42 -4.46 11.49
N ASN A 359 6.99 -5.34 12.32
CA ASN A 359 8.10 -6.21 11.90
C ASN A 359 7.65 -7.56 11.31
N THR A 360 6.35 -7.85 11.30
CA THR A 360 5.80 -9.14 10.88
C THR A 360 4.75 -8.91 9.78
N PRO A 361 4.72 -9.73 8.71
CA PRO A 361 3.72 -9.62 7.65
C PRO A 361 2.35 -10.16 8.10
N ASN A 362 1.35 -9.93 7.26
CA ASN A 362 0.16 -10.76 7.22
C ASN A 362 0.51 -12.15 6.70
N THR A 363 -0.18 -13.19 7.19
CA THR A 363 0.03 -14.56 6.71
C THR A 363 -1.13 -15.09 5.88
N GLY A 364 -0.92 -16.20 5.17
CA GLY A 364 -1.97 -16.86 4.40
C GLY A 364 -3.16 -17.34 5.25
N ALA A 365 -4.32 -17.48 4.61
CA ALA A 365 -5.62 -17.71 5.25
C ALA A 365 -5.75 -18.98 6.12
N LEU A 366 -4.82 -19.92 5.97
CA LEU A 366 -4.78 -21.18 6.73
C LEU A 366 -3.76 -21.18 7.88
N ASP A 367 -3.12 -20.04 8.13
CA ASP A 367 -2.08 -19.88 9.15
C ASP A 367 -2.51 -18.88 10.25
N ALA A 368 -3.81 -18.78 10.52
CA ALA A 368 -4.34 -17.91 11.57
C ALA A 368 -3.78 -18.28 12.95
N THR A 369 -3.65 -17.27 13.82
CA THR A 369 -3.27 -17.48 15.22
C THR A 369 -4.21 -16.71 16.14
N PRO A 370 -4.33 -17.08 17.43
CA PRO A 370 -5.14 -16.31 18.39
C PRO A 370 -4.48 -14.99 18.83
N PHE A 371 -3.27 -14.70 18.35
CA PHE A 371 -2.47 -13.55 18.73
C PHE A 371 -2.03 -12.77 17.49
N ASP A 372 -1.86 -11.46 17.64
CA ASP A 372 -0.99 -10.70 16.76
C ASP A 372 0.44 -11.24 16.92
N THR A 373 1.23 -11.30 15.85
CA THR A 373 2.60 -11.86 15.88
C THR A 373 3.71 -10.84 15.64
N GLY A 374 3.40 -9.55 15.60
CA GLY A 374 4.35 -8.48 15.32
C GLY A 374 4.53 -7.48 16.44
N HIS A 375 5.74 -6.93 16.48
CA HIS A 375 6.05 -5.73 17.22
C HIS A 375 5.73 -4.54 16.34
N ARG A 376 4.80 -3.70 16.82
CA ARG A 376 4.37 -2.47 16.16
C ARG A 376 4.93 -1.27 16.89
N ASP A 377 5.41 -0.29 16.14
CA ASP A 377 6.16 0.83 16.71
C ASP A 377 5.99 2.10 15.86
N PHE A 378 6.31 3.25 16.46
CA PHE A 378 6.35 4.54 15.79
C PHE A 378 7.80 5.03 15.67
N ILE A 379 8.16 5.49 14.48
CA ILE A 379 9.42 6.18 14.22
C ILE A 379 9.10 7.64 13.93
N ILE A 380 9.65 8.54 14.74
CA ILE A 380 9.43 9.98 14.62
C ILE A 380 10.61 10.58 13.84
N LEU A 381 10.30 11.21 12.72
CA LEU A 381 11.27 11.80 11.82
C LEU A 381 11.08 13.31 11.76
N ASP A 382 12.18 14.05 11.63
CA ASP A 382 12.15 15.46 11.27
C ASP A 382 11.74 15.63 9.81
N HIS A 383 11.09 16.76 9.49
CA HIS A 383 10.82 17.15 8.10
C HIS A 383 12.08 17.16 7.21
N ALA A 384 13.25 17.36 7.81
CA ALA A 384 14.53 17.33 7.09
C ALA A 384 14.82 15.98 6.43
N VAL A 385 14.13 14.89 6.81
CA VAL A 385 14.30 13.55 6.21
C VAL A 385 14.19 13.57 4.69
N ILE A 386 13.38 14.45 4.09
CA ILE A 386 13.26 14.54 2.63
C ILE A 386 14.56 14.92 1.91
N LYS A 387 15.52 15.50 2.65
CA LYS A 387 16.85 15.87 2.14
C LYS A 387 17.84 14.72 2.22
N GLU A 388 17.52 13.66 2.94
CA GLU A 388 18.40 12.50 3.14
C GLU A 388 18.41 11.58 1.91
N SER A 389 19.52 10.87 1.74
CA SER A 389 19.71 9.82 0.72
C SER A 389 20.38 8.61 1.38
N PRO A 390 19.69 7.86 2.25
CA PRO A 390 20.31 6.78 3.00
C PRO A 390 20.87 5.71 2.05
N PRO A 391 22.11 5.21 2.26
CA PRO A 391 22.65 4.13 1.46
C PRO A 391 21.77 2.88 1.52
N VAL A 392 21.49 2.28 0.38
CA VAL A 392 20.61 1.10 0.29
C VAL A 392 21.14 0.10 -0.73
N ARG A 393 20.87 -1.18 -0.47
CA ARG A 393 21.22 -2.27 -1.37
C ARG A 393 20.01 -3.15 -1.63
N PHE A 394 19.76 -3.44 -2.90
CA PHE A 394 18.84 -4.47 -3.34
C PHE A 394 19.63 -5.65 -3.92
N THR A 395 19.21 -6.88 -3.61
CA THR A 395 19.78 -8.12 -4.12
C THR A 395 18.66 -8.92 -4.78
N VAL A 396 18.64 -8.95 -6.10
CA VAL A 396 17.55 -9.47 -6.93
C VAL A 396 18.01 -10.77 -7.60
N PRO A 397 17.44 -11.94 -7.23
CA PRO A 397 17.64 -13.17 -7.96
C PRO A 397 17.11 -13.04 -9.40
N LEU A 398 17.97 -13.23 -10.40
CA LEU A 398 17.56 -13.04 -11.81
C LEU A 398 16.57 -14.10 -12.30
N ARG A 399 16.31 -15.16 -11.50
CA ARG A 399 15.21 -16.09 -11.74
C ARG A 399 13.85 -15.40 -11.87
N PHE A 400 13.58 -14.33 -11.11
CA PHE A 400 12.26 -13.70 -11.14
C PHE A 400 12.00 -12.93 -12.44
N PRO A 401 12.87 -11.99 -12.88
CA PRO A 401 12.71 -11.38 -14.20
C PRO A 401 12.78 -12.42 -15.33
N SER A 402 13.56 -13.50 -15.17
CA SER A 402 13.62 -14.59 -16.15
C SER A 402 12.31 -15.38 -16.30
N GLU A 403 11.59 -15.63 -15.20
CA GLU A 403 10.26 -16.23 -15.27
C GLU A 403 9.26 -15.23 -15.88
N ALA A 404 9.35 -13.95 -15.53
CA ALA A 404 8.51 -12.90 -16.09
C ALA A 404 8.70 -12.72 -17.61
N MET A 405 9.90 -12.95 -18.16
CA MET A 405 10.14 -12.95 -19.61
C MET A 405 9.28 -13.98 -20.36
N LYS A 406 8.92 -15.11 -19.73
CA LYS A 406 8.01 -16.11 -20.34
C LYS A 406 6.58 -15.59 -20.50
N LEU A 407 6.25 -14.51 -19.83
CA LEU A 407 4.96 -13.81 -19.87
C LEU A 407 5.07 -12.47 -20.64
N ASP A 408 6.08 -12.33 -21.49
CA ASP A 408 6.39 -11.10 -22.24
C ASP A 408 6.66 -9.87 -21.34
N ALA A 409 7.12 -10.10 -20.11
CA ALA A 409 7.59 -9.06 -19.20
C ALA A 409 9.12 -9.18 -19.00
N GLY A 410 9.61 -8.96 -17.78
CA GLY A 410 11.02 -9.19 -17.42
C GLY A 410 11.90 -7.95 -17.34
N THR A 411 11.37 -6.77 -17.64
CA THR A 411 12.01 -5.50 -17.21
C THR A 411 11.83 -5.36 -15.71
N PHE A 412 12.93 -5.18 -14.96
CA PHE A 412 12.94 -5.11 -13.50
C PHE A 412 13.71 -3.88 -13.01
N GLY A 413 13.60 -3.54 -11.73
CA GLY A 413 14.20 -2.34 -11.16
C GLY A 413 13.18 -1.21 -11.09
N GLY A 414 13.45 -0.08 -11.73
CA GLY A 414 12.76 1.16 -11.39
C GLY A 414 13.38 1.75 -10.13
N ILE A 415 14.68 1.99 -10.18
CA ILE A 415 15.48 2.43 -9.04
C ILE A 415 15.72 3.92 -9.17
N PRO A 416 15.20 4.74 -8.23
CA PRO A 416 15.51 6.15 -8.21
C PRO A 416 16.98 6.37 -7.81
N LEU A 417 17.68 7.18 -8.60
CA LEU A 417 19.08 7.53 -8.42
C LEU A 417 19.26 8.92 -7.77
N ASP A 418 18.19 9.71 -7.68
CA ASP A 418 18.22 11.06 -7.13
C ASP A 418 18.88 11.12 -5.74
N GLY A 419 19.94 11.92 -5.64
CA GLY A 419 20.66 12.16 -4.40
C GLY A 419 21.75 11.14 -4.05
N TYR A 420 22.00 10.13 -4.90
CA TYR A 420 23.13 9.20 -4.76
C TYR A 420 24.29 9.58 -5.67
N ARG A 421 25.53 9.42 -5.18
CA ARG A 421 26.73 9.87 -5.90
C ARG A 421 27.47 8.74 -6.61
N SER A 422 27.32 7.52 -6.11
CA SER A 422 28.02 6.37 -6.68
C SER A 422 27.12 5.15 -6.78
N PRO A 423 25.94 5.27 -7.45
CA PRO A 423 25.07 4.13 -7.68
C PRO A 423 25.74 3.15 -8.65
N ARG A 424 25.55 1.84 -8.42
CA ARG A 424 26.10 0.81 -9.31
C ARG A 424 25.25 -0.45 -9.33
N LEU A 425 25.28 -1.14 -10.46
CA LEU A 425 24.69 -2.46 -10.66
C LEU A 425 25.81 -3.52 -10.77
N ILE A 426 25.70 -4.58 -9.98
CA ILE A 426 26.62 -5.72 -10.02
C ILE A 426 25.83 -6.95 -10.44
N ILE A 427 26.13 -7.50 -11.63
CA ILE A 427 25.49 -8.73 -12.13
C ILE A 427 26.49 -9.88 -12.05
N ASN A 428 26.14 -10.91 -11.28
CA ASN A 428 26.78 -12.22 -11.34
C ASN A 428 25.97 -13.10 -12.30
N ALA A 429 26.35 -13.12 -13.58
CA ALA A 429 25.63 -13.84 -14.63
C ALA A 429 26.09 -15.29 -14.72
N SER A 430 25.16 -16.22 -14.97
CA SER A 430 25.50 -17.64 -15.17
C SER A 430 25.95 -17.94 -16.60
N LYS A 431 25.67 -17.03 -17.53
CA LYS A 431 26.03 -17.08 -18.96
C LYS A 431 26.22 -15.68 -19.53
N ASN A 432 26.79 -15.61 -20.75
CA ASN A 432 26.86 -14.35 -21.48
C ASN A 432 25.46 -13.87 -21.84
N ASN A 433 25.25 -12.56 -21.79
CA ASN A 433 23.97 -11.92 -22.05
C ASN A 433 24.19 -10.48 -22.55
N LYS A 434 23.10 -9.80 -22.89
CA LYS A 434 23.07 -8.34 -23.02
C LYS A 434 22.12 -7.77 -21.99
N LEU A 435 22.50 -6.63 -21.44
CA LEU A 435 21.68 -5.84 -20.54
C LEU A 435 21.31 -4.54 -21.24
N ARG A 436 20.02 -4.23 -21.25
CA ARG A 436 19.53 -2.89 -21.55
C ARG A 436 19.19 -2.18 -20.25
N ILE A 437 19.63 -0.94 -20.12
CA ILE A 437 19.29 -0.05 -19.00
C ILE A 437 18.44 1.07 -19.57
N TYR A 438 17.21 1.20 -19.08
CA TYR A 438 16.30 2.29 -19.42
C TYR A 438 16.42 3.42 -18.40
N GLU A 439 16.34 4.66 -18.85
CA GLU A 439 16.36 5.88 -18.03
C GLU A 439 15.11 6.72 -18.31
N TYR A 440 14.45 7.16 -17.26
CA TYR A 440 13.26 8.01 -17.30
C TYR A 440 13.09 8.73 -15.96
N ASP A 441 12.17 9.69 -15.89
CA ASP A 441 11.82 10.41 -14.66
C ASP A 441 10.30 10.53 -14.51
N LEU A 442 9.84 11.31 -13.52
CA LEU A 442 8.42 11.65 -13.37
C LEU A 442 8.09 13.04 -13.90
N ALA A 443 8.79 13.56 -14.92
CA ALA A 443 8.37 14.81 -15.56
C ALA A 443 6.95 14.65 -16.11
N LEU A 444 6.09 15.65 -15.91
CA LEU A 444 4.69 15.62 -16.33
C LEU A 444 4.46 16.65 -17.45
N PRO A 445 3.89 16.25 -18.60
CA PRO A 445 3.48 14.88 -18.96
C PRO A 445 4.67 13.93 -19.14
N LEU A 446 4.42 12.63 -18.91
CA LEU A 446 5.44 11.59 -18.96
C LEU A 446 6.02 11.43 -20.38
N SER A 447 7.34 11.30 -20.45
CA SER A 447 8.09 10.99 -21.66
C SER A 447 8.51 9.52 -21.71
N ASP A 448 8.78 9.02 -22.91
CA ASP A 448 9.32 7.66 -23.09
C ASP A 448 10.76 7.58 -22.60
N ALA A 449 11.14 6.39 -22.13
CA ALA A 449 12.49 6.14 -21.65
C ALA A 449 13.52 6.15 -22.79
N THR A 450 14.72 6.67 -22.49
CA THR A 450 15.92 6.39 -23.28
C THR A 450 16.60 5.13 -22.78
N TYR A 451 17.51 4.53 -23.55
CA TYR A 451 18.23 3.33 -23.09
C TYR A 451 19.65 3.21 -23.64
N ASP A 452 20.48 2.51 -22.87
CA ASP A 452 21.81 2.05 -23.24
C ASP A 452 21.91 0.52 -23.18
N GLU A 453 22.81 -0.05 -24.00
CA GLU A 453 23.08 -1.50 -24.02
C GLU A 453 24.50 -1.83 -23.56
N PHE A 454 24.59 -2.90 -22.76
CA PHE A 454 25.84 -3.38 -22.17
C PHE A 454 26.00 -4.87 -22.40
N ASP A 455 27.20 -5.29 -22.80
CA ASP A 455 27.57 -6.70 -22.84
C ASP A 455 27.78 -7.24 -21.41
N ILE A 456 27.09 -8.33 -21.08
CA ILE A 456 27.25 -9.04 -19.82
C ILE A 456 28.01 -10.34 -20.09
N LYS A 457 29.19 -10.50 -19.48
CA LYS A 457 29.92 -11.77 -19.55
C LYS A 457 29.52 -12.68 -18.40
N LYS A 458 29.64 -13.99 -18.59
CA LYS A 458 29.50 -14.95 -17.49
C LYS A 458 30.44 -14.57 -16.34
N GLY A 459 29.94 -14.62 -15.11
CA GLY A 459 30.66 -14.18 -13.91
C GLY A 459 30.25 -12.78 -13.48
N ARG A 460 31.17 -12.07 -12.80
CA ARG A 460 30.89 -10.78 -12.18
C ARG A 460 31.09 -9.63 -13.16
N ASN A 461 30.05 -8.81 -13.32
CA ASN A 461 30.03 -7.58 -14.10
C ASN A 461 29.68 -6.43 -13.15
N VAL A 462 30.31 -5.27 -13.32
CA VAL A 462 30.01 -4.06 -12.55
C VAL A 462 29.74 -2.95 -13.54
N ILE A 463 28.57 -2.34 -13.42
CA ILE A 463 28.11 -1.26 -14.26
C ILE A 463 27.94 -0.05 -13.36
N ASP A 464 28.64 1.02 -13.71
CA ASP A 464 28.48 2.32 -13.06
C ASP A 464 27.15 2.92 -13.50
N LEU A 465 26.33 3.34 -12.53
CA LEU A 465 25.06 3.99 -12.82
C LEU A 465 25.13 5.51 -12.66
N SER A 466 26.29 6.07 -12.30
CA SER A 466 26.45 7.52 -12.06
C SER A 466 26.32 8.38 -13.32
N SER A 467 26.34 7.78 -14.51
CA SER A 467 26.04 8.45 -15.78
C SER A 467 24.55 8.60 -16.05
N PHE A 468 23.69 7.90 -15.31
CA PHE A 468 22.24 8.00 -15.41
C PHE A 468 21.71 8.95 -14.33
N SER A 469 20.58 9.56 -14.61
CA SER A 469 19.80 10.43 -13.73
C SER A 469 18.37 9.88 -13.56
N GLY A 470 17.58 10.42 -12.63
CA GLY A 470 16.19 10.01 -12.44
C GLY A 470 16.03 8.56 -11.98
N ILE A 471 15.32 7.74 -12.76
CA ILE A 471 14.94 6.36 -12.44
C ILE A 471 15.50 5.42 -13.51
N VAL A 472 16.07 4.28 -13.08
CA VAL A 472 16.58 3.25 -14.00
C VAL A 472 15.88 1.90 -13.87
N SER A 473 15.55 1.28 -14.99
CA SER A 473 15.09 -0.12 -15.08
C SER A 473 15.98 -0.95 -16.02
N PHE A 474 15.91 -2.26 -15.89
CA PHE A 474 16.88 -3.22 -16.42
C PHE A 474 16.17 -4.34 -17.17
N LYS A 475 16.65 -4.72 -18.35
CA LYS A 475 16.15 -5.89 -19.10
C LYS A 475 17.32 -6.71 -19.65
N LEU A 476 17.30 -8.01 -19.38
CA LEU A 476 18.21 -8.96 -20.02
C LEU A 476 17.63 -9.42 -21.36
N GLU A 477 18.49 -9.62 -22.35
CA GLU A 477 18.07 -10.16 -23.66
C GLU A 477 17.61 -11.63 -23.56
N LYS A 478 18.26 -12.42 -22.69
CA LYS A 478 17.98 -13.84 -22.48
C LYS A 478 17.73 -14.13 -20.99
N GLU A 479 16.96 -15.16 -20.67
CA GLU A 479 16.70 -15.53 -19.27
C GLU A 479 17.98 -15.94 -18.54
N ASP A 480 18.18 -15.60 -17.27
CA ASP A 480 19.27 -16.09 -16.43
C ASP A 480 18.76 -16.58 -15.06
N PHE A 481 18.22 -17.82 -15.03
CA PHE A 481 17.63 -18.42 -13.82
C PHE A 481 18.61 -18.65 -12.65
N LYS A 482 19.92 -18.59 -12.89
CA LYS A 482 20.96 -18.81 -11.87
C LYS A 482 21.74 -17.53 -11.53
N GLY A 483 21.42 -16.43 -12.20
CA GLY A 483 22.09 -15.16 -12.03
C GLY A 483 21.61 -14.39 -10.80
N LEU A 484 22.39 -13.39 -10.40
CA LEU A 484 22.07 -12.49 -9.30
C LEU A 484 22.46 -11.06 -9.65
N ALA A 485 21.54 -10.12 -9.49
CA ALA A 485 21.81 -8.69 -9.58
C ALA A 485 21.89 -8.08 -8.18
N LYS A 486 22.85 -7.17 -7.96
CA LYS A 486 22.93 -6.33 -6.76
C LYS A 486 22.94 -4.88 -7.19
N ILE A 487 21.99 -4.09 -6.72
CA ILE A 487 21.92 -2.65 -6.94
C ILE A 487 22.35 -1.98 -5.65
N GLU A 488 23.38 -1.13 -5.72
CA GLU A 488 23.92 -0.42 -4.57
C GLU A 488 23.81 1.08 -4.80
N LEU A 489 23.13 1.77 -3.89
CA LEU A 489 22.99 3.22 -3.87
C LEU A 489 23.83 3.78 -2.72
N ARG A 490 24.73 4.72 -3.01
CA ARG A 490 25.77 5.22 -2.09
C ARG A 490 25.96 6.71 -2.18
#